data_AF-A0A327KIC3-F1
#
_entry.id   AF-A0A327KIC3-F1
#
_cell.length_a   1.000
_cell.length_b   1.000
_cell.length_c   1.000
_cell.angle_alpha   90.00
_cell.angle_beta   90.00
_cell.angle_gamma   90.00
#
_symmetry.space_group_name_H-M   'P 1'
#
loop_
_entity.id
_entity.type
_entity.pdbx_description
1 polymer ?
#
loop_
_entity_poly.entity_id
_entity_poly.type
_entity_poly.pdbx_seq_one_letter_code
_entity_poly.pdbx_strand_id
1 'polypeptide(L)'
;GVAARPRPREEIVMTELPLDVVRLARRLAEAQGISVGEAIRRAVEDSARAAGLEATRLGGRRRMTAADMLSVGREITAMPLLDPRSPGQIMDDLDAL
;
A
#
# COMPACT_ATOMS: atom_id res chain seq x y z
N GLY A 1 35.54 -1.86 4.07
CA GLY A 1 34.51 -2.04 5.11
C GLY A 1 33.55 -0.89 5.04
N VAL A 2 32.29 -1.15 4.70
CA VAL A 2 31.19 -0.16 4.81
C VAL A 2 30.14 -0.82 5.69
N ALA A 3 30.11 -0.42 6.96
CA ALA A 3 29.13 -0.90 7.92
C ALA A 3 27.76 -0.35 7.53
N ALA A 4 26.84 -1.24 7.16
CA ALA A 4 25.45 -0.88 6.94
C ALA A 4 24.88 -0.31 8.25
N ARG A 5 24.38 0.93 8.20
CA ARG A 5 23.67 1.54 9.33
C ARG A 5 22.46 0.67 9.69
N PRO A 6 22.28 0.29 10.97
CA PRO A 6 21.09 -0.44 11.39
C PRO A 6 19.85 0.44 11.14
N ARG A 7 18.83 -0.12 10.49
CA ARG A 7 17.54 0.57 10.33
C ARG A 7 16.94 0.83 11.72
N PRO A 8 16.37 2.02 11.98
CA PRO A 8 15.70 2.28 13.25
C PRO A 8 14.61 1.23 13.44
N ARG A 9 14.59 0.61 14.62
CA ARG A 9 13.49 -0.30 15.02
C ARG A 9 12.22 0.55 14.99
N GLU A 10 11.21 0.12 14.23
CA GLU A 10 9.87 0.70 14.31
C GLU A 10 9.44 0.63 15.78
N GLU A 11 9.45 1.79 16.44
CA GLU A 11 8.99 1.93 17.81
C GLU A 11 7.47 1.78 17.77
N ILE A 12 6.97 0.63 18.22
CA ILE A 12 5.53 0.42 18.39
C ILE A 12 5.11 1.32 19.56
N VAL A 13 4.67 2.54 19.25
CA VAL A 13 4.11 3.45 20.23
C VAL A 13 2.73 2.93 20.61
N MET A 14 2.62 2.36 21.80
CA MET A 14 1.36 1.87 22.33
C MET A 14 0.62 3.05 22.98
N THR A 15 -0.13 3.79 22.17
CA THR A 15 -0.96 4.91 22.64
C THR A 15 -2.24 4.40 23.27
N GLU A 16 -2.50 4.76 24.53
CA GLU A 16 -3.82 4.55 25.14
C GLU A 16 -4.84 5.48 24.49
N LEU A 17 -5.94 4.92 23.97
CA LEU A 17 -7.03 5.69 23.38
C LEU A 17 -8.04 6.09 24.47
N PRO A 18 -8.60 7.32 24.39
CA PRO A 18 -9.73 7.72 25.22
C PRO A 18 -10.91 6.72 25.16
N LEU A 19 -11.59 6.53 26.29
CA LEU A 19 -12.65 5.51 26.45
C LEU A 19 -13.81 5.67 25.47
N ASP A 20 -14.17 6.90 25.12
CA ASP A 20 -15.17 7.24 24.13
C ASP A 20 -14.77 6.77 22.71
N VAL A 21 -13.51 6.95 22.34
CA VAL A 21 -12.94 6.45 21.07
C VAL A 21 -12.97 4.92 21.03
N VAL A 22 -12.61 4.27 22.14
CA VAL A 22 -12.67 2.79 22.25
C VAL A 22 -14.11 2.28 22.09
N ARG A 23 -15.09 2.96 22.70
CA ARG A 23 -16.51 2.61 22.56
C ARG A 23 -16.99 2.76 21.12
N LEU A 24 -16.61 3.84 20.45
CA LEU A 24 -16.94 4.07 19.05
C LEU A 24 -16.32 3.00 18.15
N ALA A 25 -15.03 2.71 18.33
CA ALA A 25 -14.32 1.68 17.58
C ALA A 25 -14.94 0.29 17.76
N ARG A 26 -15.41 -0.04 18.97
CA ARG A 26 -16.11 -1.31 19.24
C ARG A 26 -17.43 -1.41 18.49
N ARG A 27 -18.26 -0.35 18.50
CA ARG A 27 -19.53 -0.33 17.75
C ARG A 27 -19.29 -0.46 16.24
N LEU A 28 -18.25 0.20 15.73
CA LEU A 28 -17.86 0.09 14.32
C LEU A 28 -17.41 -1.33 13.97
N ALA A 29 -16.61 -1.95 14.84
CA ALA A 29 -16.13 -3.32 14.68
C ALA A 29 -17.28 -4.35 14.69
N GLU A 30 -18.23 -4.20 15.63
CA GLU A 30 -19.44 -5.02 15.73
C GLU A 30 -20.30 -4.91 14.45
N ALA A 31 -20.53 -3.69 13.97
CA ALA A 31 -21.33 -3.45 12.76
C ALA A 31 -20.69 -4.05 11.49
N GLN A 32 -19.36 -4.18 11.47
CA GLN A 32 -18.59 -4.69 10.33
C GLN A 32 -18.18 -6.16 10.47
N GLY A 33 -18.40 -6.78 11.62
CA GLY A 33 -17.98 -8.17 11.90
C GLY A 33 -16.45 -8.36 11.92
N ILE A 34 -15.70 -7.35 12.36
CA ILE A 34 -14.22 -7.36 12.39
C ILE A 34 -13.68 -7.07 13.80
N SER A 35 -12.36 -7.15 13.99
CA SER A 35 -11.73 -6.77 15.27
C SER A 35 -11.68 -5.25 15.45
N VAL A 36 -11.61 -4.79 16.71
CA VAL A 36 -11.49 -3.36 17.05
C VAL A 36 -10.24 -2.73 16.41
N GLY A 37 -9.11 -3.43 16.44
CA GLY A 37 -7.87 -2.96 15.80
C GLY A 37 -7.99 -2.85 14.28
N GLU A 38 -8.69 -3.79 13.63
CA GLU A 38 -8.97 -3.73 12.20
C GLU A 38 -9.88 -2.55 11.85
N ALA A 39 -10.93 -2.31 12.65
CA ALA A 39 -11.85 -1.20 12.46
C ALA A 39 -11.14 0.16 12.58
N ILE A 40 -10.27 0.32 13.58
CA ILE A 40 -9.44 1.52 13.75
C ILE A 40 -8.51 1.70 12.55
N ARG A 41 -7.82 0.64 12.13
CA ARG A 41 -6.88 0.71 11.01
C ARG A 41 -7.58 1.17 9.73
N ARG A 42 -8.72 0.54 9.38
CA ARG A 42 -9.50 0.91 8.19
C ARG A 42 -9.99 2.35 8.26
N ALA A 43 -10.55 2.77 9.39
CA ALA A 43 -11.04 4.14 9.55
C ALA A 43 -9.94 5.18 9.35
N VAL A 44 -8.73 4.92 9.87
CA VAL A 44 -7.56 5.80 9.68
C VAL A 44 -7.07 5.76 8.23
N GLU A 45 -6.97 4.59 7.61
CA GLU A 45 -6.57 4.43 6.20
C GLU A 45 -7.53 5.14 5.25
N ASP A 46 -8.84 5.02 5.48
CA ASP A 46 -9.87 5.65 4.66
C ASP A 46 -9.86 7.18 4.83
N SER A 47 -9.70 7.67 6.05
CA SER A 47 -9.57 9.10 6.34
C SER A 47 -8.30 9.69 5.71
N ALA A 48 -7.17 8.97 5.81
CA ALA A 48 -5.91 9.37 5.16
C ALA A 48 -6.07 9.45 3.63
N ARG A 49 -6.72 8.45 3.02
CA ARG A 49 -7.01 8.45 1.58
C ARG A 49 -7.88 9.63 1.16
N ALA A 50 -8.94 9.92 1.92
CA ALA A 50 -9.82 11.06 1.68
C ALA A 50 -9.09 12.42 1.81
N ALA A 51 -8.09 12.48 2.70
CA ALA A 51 -7.25 13.65 2.89
C ALA A 51 -6.12 13.78 1.84
N GLY A 52 -6.04 12.88 0.86
CA GLY A 52 -4.95 12.86 -0.12
C GLY A 52 -3.59 12.47 0.48
N LEU A 53 -3.59 11.95 1.71
CA LEU A 53 -2.44 11.34 2.35
C LEU A 53 -2.33 9.92 1.78
N GLU A 54 -1.92 9.83 0.51
CA GLU A 54 -1.50 8.56 -0.08
C GLU A 54 -0.51 7.94 0.91
N ALA A 55 -0.87 6.77 1.43
CA ALA A 55 -0.04 6.01 2.34
C ALA A 55 1.30 5.79 1.63
N THR A 56 2.25 6.68 1.88
CA THR A 56 3.64 6.55 1.46
C THR A 56 4.20 5.46 2.35
N ARG A 57 3.82 4.23 2.01
CA ARG A 57 4.27 2.95 2.54
C ARG A 57 4.52 2.99 4.06
N LEU A 58 3.44 2.88 4.84
CA LEU A 58 3.51 2.13 6.09
C LEU A 58 3.77 0.66 5.74
N GLY A 59 5.04 0.31 5.50
CA GLY A 59 5.67 -1.00 5.71
C GLY A 59 5.16 -2.25 4.99
N GLY A 60 3.96 -2.27 4.42
CA GLY A 60 3.38 -3.43 3.76
C GLY A 60 3.49 -3.29 2.26
N ARG A 61 4.54 -3.85 1.64
CA ARG A 61 4.32 -4.45 0.32
C ARG A 61 3.18 -5.43 0.53
N ARG A 62 1.95 -5.11 0.10
CA ARG A 62 0.88 -6.11 -0.02
C ARG A 62 1.52 -7.28 -0.75
N ARG A 63 1.70 -8.44 -0.09
CA ARG A 63 2.24 -9.61 -0.76
C ARG A 63 1.23 -9.94 -1.86
N MET A 64 1.57 -9.59 -3.08
CA MET A 64 0.83 -10.05 -4.24
C MET A 64 0.98 -11.57 -4.26
N THR A 65 -0.14 -12.26 -4.28
CA THR A 65 -0.15 -13.69 -4.55
C THR A 65 0.22 -13.93 -6.01
N ALA A 66 0.64 -15.16 -6.35
CA ALA A 66 0.86 -15.52 -7.75
C ALA A 66 -0.41 -15.32 -8.59
N ALA A 67 -1.60 -15.52 -8.00
CA ALA A 67 -2.87 -15.26 -8.64
C ALA A 67 -3.08 -13.77 -8.95
N ASP A 68 -2.71 -12.87 -8.03
CA ASP A 68 -2.77 -11.43 -8.25
C ASP A 68 -1.84 -10.99 -9.38
N MET A 69 -0.61 -11.53 -9.42
CA MET A 69 0.35 -11.26 -10.50
C MET A 69 -0.17 -11.72 -11.86
N LEU A 70 -0.77 -12.91 -11.93
CA LEU A 70 -1.37 -13.42 -13.17
C LEU A 70 -2.59 -12.60 -13.60
N SER A 71 -3.38 -12.09 -12.65
CA SER A 71 -4.51 -11.21 -12.95
C SER A 71 -4.06 -9.92 -13.61
N VAL A 72 -3.04 -9.26 -13.03
CA VAL A 72 -2.44 -8.05 -13.60
C VAL A 72 -1.81 -8.32 -14.96
N GLY A 73 -1.11 -9.45 -15.11
CA GLY A 73 -0.55 -9.87 -16.40
C GLY A 73 -1.62 -9.98 -17.50
N ARG A 74 -2.76 -10.62 -17.20
CA ARG A 74 -3.89 -10.72 -18.15
C ARG A 74 -4.44 -9.36 -18.55
N GLU A 75 -4.61 -8.46 -17.57
CA GLU A 75 -5.07 -7.10 -17.82
C GLU A 75 -4.13 -6.36 -18.78
N ILE A 76 -2.81 -6.39 -18.51
CA ILE A 76 -1.79 -5.75 -19.35
C ILE A 76 -1.78 -6.34 -20.76
N THR A 77 -1.84 -7.68 -20.90
CA THR A 77 -1.82 -8.33 -22.23
C THR A 77 -3.05 -8.05 -23.09
N ALA A 78 -4.16 -7.64 -22.48
CA ALA A 78 -5.38 -7.28 -23.20
C ALA A 78 -5.33 -5.83 -23.73
N MET A 79 -4.39 -5.01 -23.26
CA MET A 79 -4.26 -3.63 -23.70
C MET A 79 -3.62 -3.55 -25.09
N PRO A 80 -4.05 -2.59 -25.94
CA PRO A 80 -3.40 -2.35 -27.21
C PRO A 80 -1.97 -1.86 -27.00
N LEU A 81 -1.05 -2.34 -27.84
CA LEU A 81 0.32 -1.84 -27.85
C LEU A 81 0.34 -0.41 -28.36
N LEU A 82 0.73 0.54 -27.50
CA LEU A 82 0.76 1.97 -27.84
C LEU A 82 1.96 2.36 -28.70
N ASP A 83 3.07 1.64 -28.54
CA ASP A 83 4.30 1.86 -29.29
C ASP A 83 4.82 0.52 -29.83
N PRO A 84 4.84 0.33 -31.16
CA PRO A 84 5.31 -0.90 -31.77
C PRO A 84 6.84 -1.04 -31.77
N ARG A 85 7.58 0.01 -31.38
CA ARG A 85 9.05 -0.04 -31.32
C ARG A 85 9.50 -1.05 -30.28
N SER A 86 10.58 -1.74 -30.58
CA SER A 86 11.22 -2.63 -29.61
C SER A 86 11.82 -1.82 -28.46
N PRO A 87 12.00 -2.42 -27.27
CA PRO A 87 12.68 -1.75 -26.15
C PRO A 87 14.07 -1.20 -26.51
N GLY A 88 14.82 -1.88 -27.38
CA GLY A 88 16.14 -1.41 -27.84
C GLY A 88 16.03 -0.10 -28.63
N GLN A 89 15.13 -0.04 -29.61
CA GLN A 89 14.91 1.18 -30.39
C GLN A 89 14.43 2.35 -29.52
N ILE A 90 13.60 2.09 -28.51
CA ILE A 90 13.15 3.12 -27.56
C ILE A 90 14.36 3.66 -26.77
N MET A 91 15.30 2.82 -26.35
CA MET A 91 16.47 3.26 -25.63
C MET A 91 17.44 4.03 -26.52
N ASP A 92 17.70 3.56 -27.74
CA ASP A 92 18.55 4.25 -28.70
C ASP A 92 18.03 5.67 -29.01
N ASP A 93 16.70 5.84 -29.13
CA ASP A 93 16.06 7.14 -29.34
C ASP A 93 16.16 8.06 -28.12
N LEU A 94 16.17 7.51 -26.90
CA LEU A 94 16.36 8.30 -25.67
C LEU A 94 17.81 8.78 -25.52
N ASP A 95 18.77 7.95 -25.89
CA ASP A 95 20.21 8.29 -25.82
C ASP A 95 20.63 9.29 -26.92
N ALA A 96 19.80 9.45 -27.96
CA ALA A 96 20.02 10.40 -29.06
C ALA A 96 19.47 11.83 -28.80
N LEU A 97 18.82 12.07 -27.66
CA LEU A 97 18.31 13.38 -27.21
C LEU A 97 19.34 14.15 -26.36
#